data_AF-A0A1Q4YV81-F1
#
_entry.id   AF-A0A1Q4YV81-F1
#
_cell.length_a   1.000
_cell.length_b   1.000
_cell.length_c   1.000
_cell.angle_alpha   90.00
_cell.angle_beta   90.00
_cell.angle_gamma   90.00
#
_symmetry.space_group_name_H-M   'P 1'
#
loop_
_entity.id
_entity.type
_entity.pdbx_description
1 polymer ?
#
loop_
_entity_poly.entity_id
_entity_poly.type
_entity_poly.pdbx_seq_one_letter_code
_entity_poly.pdbx_strand_id
1 'polypeptide(L)'
;MVMATDPPIHPYKTLTTPEGEQVDIDAEMVPVVRELWRLGFTTATCCQDVGEATAGVRAQRETPLGYGGDGFIAYHRGYALLKMPVRDAQRLIALLADTAAFGERVRHPWRPGSWRVNVPLEPDGLTANAFLHFPRAQLPELVGALR
;
A
#
# COMPACT_ATOMS: atom_id res chain seq x y z
N MET A 1 -24.18 11.97 4.28
CA MET A 1 -23.61 12.04 2.91
C MET A 1 -22.69 10.86 2.77
N VAL A 2 -23.06 9.83 2.02
CA VAL A 2 -22.18 8.68 1.75
C VAL A 2 -21.02 9.26 0.95
N MET A 3 -19.79 9.23 1.48
CA MET A 3 -18.62 9.54 0.67
C MET A 3 -18.57 8.47 -0.40
N ALA A 4 -18.86 8.86 -1.65
CA ALA A 4 -18.71 7.96 -2.77
C ALA A 4 -17.25 7.47 -2.77
N THR A 5 -17.07 6.17 -2.55
CA THR A 5 -15.76 5.53 -2.67
C THR A 5 -15.24 5.76 -4.09
N ASP A 6 -13.93 5.92 -4.22
CA ASP A 6 -13.33 6.04 -5.54
C ASP A 6 -13.71 4.85 -6.41
N PRO A 7 -13.98 5.08 -7.72
CA PRO A 7 -14.33 3.99 -8.61
C PRO A 7 -13.19 2.96 -8.67
N PRO A 8 -13.50 1.65 -8.75
CA PRO A 8 -12.46 0.64 -8.88
C PRO A 8 -11.73 0.82 -10.22
N ILE A 9 -10.41 0.97 -10.16
CA ILE A 9 -9.55 1.13 -11.36
C ILE A 9 -8.94 -0.21 -11.79
N HIS A 10 -8.65 -1.09 -10.84
CA HIS A 10 -8.06 -2.40 -11.09
C HIS A 10 -9.08 -3.53 -10.87
N PRO A 11 -8.86 -4.71 -11.46
CA PRO A 11 -9.56 -5.92 -11.04
C PRO A 11 -9.36 -6.14 -9.54
N TYR A 12 -10.41 -6.49 -8.83
CA TYR A 12 -10.38 -6.74 -7.39
C TYR A 12 -10.96 -8.11 -7.06
N LYS A 13 -10.73 -8.56 -5.81
CA LYS A 13 -11.42 -9.69 -5.20
C LYS A 13 -11.92 -9.28 -3.84
N THR A 14 -13.15 -9.68 -3.53
CA THR A 14 -13.71 -9.53 -2.19
C THR A 14 -13.11 -10.60 -1.26
N LEU A 15 -12.55 -10.17 -0.13
CA LEU A 15 -12.06 -11.05 0.94
C LEU A 15 -12.79 -10.74 2.26
N THR A 16 -12.84 -11.73 3.15
CA THR A 16 -13.22 -11.53 4.55
C THR A 16 -12.00 -11.13 5.36
N THR A 17 -12.05 -10.01 6.07
CA THR A 17 -11.01 -9.60 7.03
C THR A 17 -10.96 -10.57 8.23
N PRO A 18 -9.88 -10.57 9.03
CA PRO A 18 -9.83 -11.34 10.28
C PRO A 18 -10.98 -11.02 11.24
N GLU A 19 -11.50 -9.79 11.19
CA GLU A 19 -12.62 -9.31 11.99
C GLU A 19 -14.00 -9.67 11.39
N GLY A 20 -14.05 -10.30 10.22
CA GLY A 20 -15.28 -10.79 9.59
C GLY A 20 -15.90 -9.85 8.55
N GLU A 21 -15.28 -8.70 8.25
CA GLU A 21 -15.80 -7.72 7.29
C GLU A 21 -15.50 -8.13 5.85
N GLN A 22 -16.37 -7.78 4.89
CA GLN A 22 -16.08 -7.97 3.46
C GLN A 22 -15.41 -6.74 2.88
N VAL A 23 -14.25 -6.91 2.25
CA VAL A 23 -13.48 -5.81 1.63
C VAL A 23 -13.00 -6.18 0.22
N ASP A 24 -13.07 -5.22 -0.69
CA ASP A 24 -12.54 -5.36 -2.05
C ASP A 24 -11.06 -5.00 -2.07
N ILE A 25 -10.24 -5.92 -2.57
CA ILE A 25 -8.78 -5.78 -2.63
C ILE A 25 -8.32 -5.98 -4.08
N ASP A 26 -7.49 -5.04 -4.56
CA ASP A 26 -6.80 -5.16 -5.85
C ASP A 26 -6.21 -6.56 -6.03
N ALA A 27 -6.53 -7.22 -7.15
CA ALA A 27 -6.34 -8.66 -7.31
C ALA A 27 -4.87 -9.10 -7.14
N GLU A 28 -3.91 -8.23 -7.47
CA GLU A 28 -2.48 -8.49 -7.26
C GLU A 28 -2.01 -8.28 -5.81
N MET A 29 -2.74 -7.50 -5.01
CA MET A 29 -2.46 -7.32 -3.58
C MET A 29 -3.00 -8.48 -2.73
N VAL A 30 -3.99 -9.23 -3.22
CA VAL A 30 -4.65 -10.33 -2.48
C VAL A 30 -3.66 -11.32 -1.85
N PRO A 31 -2.62 -11.82 -2.55
CA PRO A 31 -1.66 -12.75 -1.93
C PRO A 31 -0.90 -12.10 -0.76
N VAL A 32 -0.45 -10.86 -0.89
CA VAL A 32 0.28 -10.14 0.17
C VAL A 32 -0.62 -9.89 1.36
N VAL A 33 -1.84 -9.37 1.14
CA VAL A 33 -2.79 -9.07 2.22
C VAL A 33 -3.14 -10.34 3.01
N ARG A 34 -3.34 -11.47 2.34
CA ARG A 34 -3.61 -12.75 3.02
C ARG A 34 -2.44 -13.20 3.90
N GLU A 35 -1.20 -13.11 3.43
CA GLU A 35 -0.04 -13.50 4.26
C GLU A 35 0.15 -12.54 5.44
N LEU A 36 -0.08 -11.23 5.23
CA LEU A 36 -0.06 -10.25 6.32
C LEU A 36 -1.10 -10.58 7.39
N TRP A 37 -2.34 -10.85 7.00
CA TRP A 37 -3.40 -11.24 7.92
C TRP A 37 -3.10 -12.58 8.62
N ARG A 38 -2.56 -13.57 7.90
CA ARG A 38 -2.11 -14.84 8.48
C ARG A 38 -1.06 -14.65 9.58
N LEU A 39 -0.17 -13.68 9.40
CA LEU A 39 0.86 -13.30 10.36
C LEU A 39 0.36 -12.33 11.46
N GLY A 40 -0.93 -12.01 11.47
CA GLY A 40 -1.54 -11.15 12.49
C GLY A 40 -1.23 -9.66 12.32
N PHE A 41 -0.88 -9.20 11.12
CA PHE A 41 -0.78 -7.77 10.81
C PHE A 41 -2.15 -7.20 10.44
N THR A 42 -2.47 -6.02 10.98
CA THR A 42 -3.63 -5.25 10.52
C THR A 42 -3.25 -4.44 9.26
N THR A 43 -4.19 -4.34 8.33
CA THR A 43 -4.06 -3.50 7.12
C THR A 43 -5.25 -2.56 7.02
N ALA A 44 -5.05 -1.32 6.56
CA ALA A 44 -6.12 -0.32 6.42
C ALA A 44 -6.55 -0.11 4.95
N THR A 45 -5.59 0.00 4.04
CA THR A 45 -5.85 0.21 2.60
C THR A 45 -4.69 -0.34 1.80
N CYS A 46 -4.93 -0.78 0.56
CA CYS A 46 -3.85 -1.15 -0.34
C CYS A 46 -4.20 -0.78 -1.79
N CYS A 47 -3.18 -0.70 -2.63
CA CYS A 47 -3.34 -0.53 -4.07
C CYS A 47 -2.19 -1.24 -4.78
N GLN A 48 -2.49 -1.94 -5.89
CA GLN A 48 -1.45 -2.61 -6.68
C GLN A 48 -0.60 -1.63 -7.50
N ASP A 49 -1.16 -0.47 -7.89
CA ASP A 49 -0.45 0.59 -8.62
C ASP A 49 -1.05 1.98 -8.31
N VAL A 50 -0.41 2.75 -7.44
CA VAL A 50 -0.92 4.04 -6.99
C VAL A 50 -0.96 5.07 -8.10
N GLY A 51 0.04 5.06 -8.98
CA GLY A 51 0.09 6.00 -10.10
C GLY A 51 -1.06 5.77 -11.08
N GLU A 52 -1.28 4.50 -11.47
CA GLU A 52 -2.39 4.14 -12.36
C GLU A 52 -3.76 4.37 -11.70
N ALA A 53 -3.94 4.00 -10.44
CA ALA A 53 -5.18 4.25 -9.70
C ALA A 53 -5.48 5.75 -9.60
N THR A 54 -4.50 6.56 -9.21
CA THR A 54 -4.70 8.01 -9.06
C THR A 54 -5.03 8.66 -10.41
N ALA A 55 -4.36 8.26 -11.48
CA ALA A 55 -4.67 8.74 -12.83
C ALA A 55 -6.08 8.34 -13.27
N GLY A 56 -6.47 7.09 -13.02
CA GLY A 56 -7.79 6.55 -13.37
C GLY A 56 -8.93 7.25 -12.63
N VAL A 57 -8.78 7.46 -11.31
CA VAL A 57 -9.76 8.21 -10.52
C VAL A 57 -9.86 9.64 -11.00
N ARG A 58 -8.72 10.31 -11.24
CA ARG A 58 -8.70 11.70 -11.72
C ARG A 58 -9.38 11.86 -13.07
N ALA A 59 -9.25 10.88 -13.98
CA ALA A 59 -9.91 10.91 -15.28
C ALA A 59 -11.43 10.75 -15.21
N GLN A 60 -11.95 10.17 -14.12
CA GLN A 60 -13.38 9.90 -13.92
C GLN A 60 -14.08 10.95 -13.05
N ARG A 61 -13.33 11.85 -12.40
CA ARG A 61 -13.89 12.89 -11.54
C ARG A 61 -13.94 14.23 -12.25
N GLU A 62 -15.05 14.94 -12.04
CA GLU A 62 -15.23 16.32 -12.50
C GLU A 62 -14.47 17.33 -11.61
N THR A 63 -14.22 16.97 -10.34
CA THR A 63 -13.51 17.81 -9.38
C THR A 63 -12.08 17.31 -9.13
N PRO A 64 -11.10 18.24 -8.97
CA PRO A 64 -9.74 17.86 -8.60
C PRO A 64 -9.70 17.12 -7.26
N LEU A 65 -8.86 16.09 -7.17
CA LEU A 65 -8.69 15.26 -5.97
C LEU A 65 -8.07 15.99 -4.76
N GLY A 66 -7.51 17.19 -4.96
CA GLY A 66 -6.71 17.90 -3.94
C GLY A 66 -5.34 17.26 -3.66
N TYR A 67 -5.05 16.09 -4.24
CA TYR A 67 -3.76 15.41 -4.30
C TYR A 67 -3.56 14.83 -5.72
N GLY A 68 -2.44 14.15 -5.99
CA GLY A 68 -2.30 13.36 -7.22
C GLY A 68 -2.08 14.19 -8.49
N GLY A 69 -1.29 15.27 -8.40
CA GLY A 69 -0.83 16.01 -9.56
C GLY A 69 0.07 15.16 -10.48
N ASP A 70 0.42 15.68 -11.65
CA ASP A 70 1.14 14.91 -12.69
C ASP A 70 2.48 14.33 -12.20
N GLY A 71 3.24 15.10 -11.42
CA GLY A 71 4.49 14.61 -10.83
C GLY A 71 4.28 13.45 -9.85
N PHE A 72 3.19 13.46 -9.07
CA PHE A 72 2.86 12.37 -8.15
C PHE A 72 2.49 11.10 -8.92
N ILE A 73 1.63 11.22 -9.93
CA ILE A 73 1.21 10.10 -10.77
C ILE A 73 2.41 9.49 -11.50
N ALA A 74 3.24 10.34 -12.11
CA ALA A 74 4.42 9.90 -12.83
C ALA A 74 5.41 9.17 -11.92
N TYR A 75 5.64 9.69 -10.70
CA TYR A 75 6.56 9.09 -9.75
C TYR A 75 6.06 7.75 -9.18
N HIS A 76 4.76 7.62 -8.91
CA HIS A 76 4.18 6.41 -8.28
C HIS A 76 3.64 5.37 -9.28
N ARG A 77 3.79 5.60 -10.59
CA ARG A 77 3.44 4.57 -11.58
C ARG A 77 4.37 3.36 -11.41
N GLY A 78 3.81 2.17 -11.31
CA GLY A 78 4.55 0.94 -11.00
C GLY A 78 4.88 0.78 -9.52
N TYR A 79 4.38 1.62 -8.62
CA TYR A 79 4.48 1.45 -7.18
C TYR A 79 3.16 0.95 -6.60
N ALA A 80 3.23 -0.18 -5.88
CA ALA A 80 2.17 -0.61 -4.97
C ALA A 80 2.20 0.22 -3.68
N LEU A 81 1.07 0.25 -2.98
CA LEU A 81 0.92 0.88 -1.66
C LEU A 81 0.28 -0.09 -0.67
N LEU A 82 0.85 -0.14 0.51
CA LEU A 82 0.21 -0.66 1.71
C LEU A 82 0.08 0.46 2.74
N LYS A 83 -1.14 0.66 3.25
CA LYS A 83 -1.44 1.52 4.39
C LYS A 83 -1.80 0.64 5.58
N MET A 84 -1.13 0.83 6.70
CA MET A 84 -1.34 0.00 7.90
C MET A 84 -0.99 0.76 9.18
N PRO A 85 -1.45 0.31 10.36
CA PRO A 85 -1.09 0.96 11.63
C PRO A 85 0.42 1.07 11.80
N VAL A 86 0.90 2.18 12.36
CA VAL A 86 2.35 2.46 12.49
C VAL A 86 3.09 1.33 13.19
N ARG A 87 2.51 0.72 14.24
CA ARG A 87 3.13 -0.40 14.96
C ARG A 87 3.30 -1.65 14.09
N ASP A 88 2.30 -1.98 13.27
CA ASP A 88 2.37 -3.12 12.35
C ASP A 88 3.34 -2.85 11.20
N ALA A 89 3.38 -1.62 10.69
CA ALA A 89 4.37 -1.20 9.70
C ALA A 89 5.80 -1.36 10.24
N GLN A 90 6.07 -0.93 11.48
CA GLN A 90 7.37 -1.10 12.12
C GLN A 90 7.73 -2.58 12.25
N ARG A 91 6.79 -3.43 12.67
CA ARG A 91 6.99 -4.86 12.80
C ARG A 91 7.25 -5.53 11.44
N LEU A 92 6.56 -5.11 10.39
CA LEU A 92 6.79 -5.61 9.02
C LEU A 92 8.17 -5.21 8.51
N ILE A 93 8.57 -3.95 8.70
CA ILE A 93 9.89 -3.48 8.29
C ILE A 93 10.99 -4.21 9.05
N ALA A 94 10.84 -4.44 10.36
CA ALA A 94 11.79 -5.23 11.14
C ALA A 94 11.92 -6.66 10.61
N LEU A 95 10.78 -7.33 10.34
CA LEU A 95 10.77 -8.68 9.77
C LEU A 95 11.49 -8.74 8.41
N LEU A 96 11.18 -7.80 7.51
CA LEU A 96 11.78 -7.76 6.17
C LEU A 96 13.25 -7.38 6.20
N ALA A 97 13.66 -6.57 7.19
CA ALA A 97 15.04 -6.14 7.35
C ALA A 97 15.97 -7.35 7.56
N ASP A 98 15.51 -8.42 8.20
CA ASP A 98 16.32 -9.60 8.48
C ASP A 98 16.38 -10.60 7.31
N THR A 99 15.69 -10.30 6.20
CA THR A 99 15.74 -11.12 4.99
C THR A 99 16.82 -10.65 4.02
N ALA A 100 17.48 -11.59 3.33
CA ALA A 100 18.44 -11.26 2.27
C ALA A 100 17.76 -10.53 1.09
N ALA A 101 16.50 -10.84 0.80
CA ALA A 101 15.74 -10.28 -0.31
C ALA A 101 15.36 -8.81 -0.09
N PHE A 102 14.96 -8.43 1.13
CA PHE A 102 14.40 -7.11 1.42
C PHE A 102 15.26 -6.24 2.34
N GLY A 103 16.27 -6.81 3.02
CA GLY A 103 17.10 -6.09 4.00
C GLY A 103 17.60 -4.73 3.51
N GLU A 104 18.24 -4.70 2.34
CA GLU A 104 18.73 -3.46 1.73
C GLU A 104 17.58 -2.54 1.28
N ARG A 105 16.49 -3.11 0.76
CA ARG A 105 15.37 -2.36 0.17
C ARG A 105 14.58 -1.60 1.23
N VAL A 106 14.49 -2.12 2.45
CA VAL A 106 13.76 -1.49 3.55
C VAL A 106 14.65 -0.61 4.44
N ARG A 107 15.96 -0.89 4.52
CA ARG A 107 16.90 -0.08 5.32
C ARG A 107 17.44 1.17 4.60
N HIS A 108 17.53 1.13 3.27
CA HIS A 108 18.14 2.21 2.50
C HIS A 108 17.11 2.90 1.63
N PRO A 109 16.39 3.93 2.14
CA PRO A 109 15.47 4.68 1.32
C PRO A 109 16.23 5.34 0.15
N TRP A 110 15.50 5.63 -0.93
CA TRP A 110 15.98 6.35 -2.11
C TRP A 110 16.84 5.59 -3.12
N ARG A 111 17.20 4.31 -2.86
CA ARG A 111 17.82 3.47 -3.90
C ARG A 111 16.79 2.89 -4.88
N PRO A 112 17.20 2.49 -6.10
CA PRO A 112 16.37 1.69 -6.97
C PRO A 112 15.90 0.42 -6.26
N GLY A 113 14.61 0.11 -6.35
CA GLY A 113 14.03 -1.05 -5.65
C GLY A 113 13.70 -0.82 -4.17
N SER A 114 14.14 0.28 -3.56
CA SER A 114 13.86 0.53 -2.15
C SER A 114 12.42 0.94 -1.89
N TRP A 115 11.94 0.62 -0.69
CA TRP A 115 10.65 1.04 -0.20
C TRP A 115 10.68 2.53 0.19
N ARG A 116 9.54 3.20 0.13
CA ARG A 116 9.32 4.56 0.64
C ARG A 116 8.28 4.46 1.74
N VAL A 117 8.75 4.53 2.97
CA VAL A 117 7.92 4.41 4.16
C VAL A 117 7.83 5.78 4.81
N ASN A 118 6.61 6.28 5.00
CA ASN A 118 6.38 7.56 5.65
C ASN A 118 5.16 7.50 6.56
N VAL A 119 5.19 8.32 7.61
CA VAL A 119 4.04 8.59 8.47
C VAL A 119 3.78 10.09 8.38
N PRO A 120 2.66 10.52 7.78
CA PRO A 120 2.33 11.94 7.69
C PRO A 120 2.25 12.61 9.06
N LEU A 121 2.60 13.89 9.09
CA LEU A 121 2.45 14.79 10.23
C LEU A 121 1.11 15.53 10.12
N GLU A 122 0.41 15.63 11.23
CA GLU A 122 -0.82 16.38 11.46
C GLU A 122 -0.61 17.37 12.62
N PRO A 123 -1.48 18.38 12.81
CA PRO A 123 -1.31 19.40 13.86
C PRO A 123 -1.17 18.85 15.28
N ASP A 124 -1.74 17.67 15.54
CA ASP A 124 -1.76 16.98 16.85
C ASP A 124 -0.76 15.82 16.94
N GLY A 125 0.03 15.55 15.88
CA GLY A 125 1.11 14.56 15.92
C GLY A 125 1.28 13.80 14.62
N LEU A 126 1.71 12.54 14.73
CA LEU A 126 1.81 11.64 13.59
C LEU A 126 0.46 10.95 13.36
N THR A 127 0.09 10.75 12.09
CA THR A 127 -1.09 9.93 11.77
C THR A 127 -0.94 8.51 12.35
N ALA A 128 -2.07 7.86 12.65
CA ALA A 128 -2.08 6.49 13.16
C ALA A 128 -1.57 5.42 12.16
N ASN A 129 -1.49 5.75 10.87
CA ASN A 129 -1.13 4.81 9.80
C ASN A 129 0.15 5.24 9.07
N ALA A 130 1.01 4.27 8.78
CA ALA A 130 2.11 4.43 7.85
C ALA A 130 1.67 4.12 6.41
N PHE A 131 2.36 4.74 5.45
CA PHE A 131 2.24 4.48 4.03
C PHE A 131 3.54 3.84 3.54
N LEU A 132 3.43 2.64 2.99
CA LEU A 132 4.55 1.86 2.49
C LEU A 132 4.41 1.73 0.98
N HIS A 133 5.11 2.58 0.24
CA HIS A 133 5.17 2.49 -1.21
C HIS A 133 6.36 1.63 -1.62
N PHE A 134 6.16 0.69 -2.53
CA PHE A 134 7.22 -0.18 -3.04
C PHE A 134 6.96 -0.58 -4.48
N PRO A 135 7.99 -0.95 -5.26
CA PRO A 135 7.79 -1.36 -6.65
C PRO A 135 6.85 -2.55 -6.73
N ARG A 136 5.76 -2.43 -7.50
CA ARG A 136 4.75 -3.47 -7.74
C ARG A 136 5.37 -4.79 -8.20
N ALA A 137 6.45 -4.72 -8.97
CA ALA A 137 7.20 -5.88 -9.44
C ALA A 137 7.75 -6.77 -8.30
N GLN A 138 7.83 -6.26 -7.06
CA GLN A 138 8.28 -7.02 -5.89
C GLN A 138 7.16 -7.83 -5.21
N LEU A 139 5.89 -7.69 -5.63
CA LEU A 139 4.77 -8.40 -5.00
C LEU A 139 4.98 -9.92 -4.90
N PRO A 140 5.41 -10.64 -5.97
CA PRO A 140 5.62 -12.09 -5.87
C PRO A 140 6.74 -12.47 -4.88
N GLU A 141 7.82 -11.70 -4.86
CA GLU A 141 8.96 -11.92 -3.94
C GLU A 141 8.57 -11.61 -2.50
N LEU A 142 7.74 -10.58 -2.28
CA LEU A 142 7.22 -10.22 -0.97
C LEU A 142 6.34 -11.33 -0.40
N VAL A 143 5.46 -11.93 -1.21
CA VAL A 143 4.67 -13.10 -0.78
C VAL A 143 5.60 -14.24 -0.35
N GLY A 144 6.69 -14.48 -1.07
CA GLY A 144 7.68 -15.49 -0.69
C GLY A 144 8.36 -15.19 0.65
N ALA A 145 8.68 -13.93 0.94
CA ALA A 145 9.31 -13.51 2.19
C ALA A 145 8.36 -13.54 3.41
N LEU A 146 7.04 -13.54 3.18
CA LEU A 146 6.01 -13.58 4.23
C LEU A 146 5.52 -15.01 4.56
N ARG A 147 6.03 -16.04 3.88
CA ARG A 147 5.68 -17.44 4.14
C ARG A 147 6.62 -18.07 5.13
#